data_AF-A3V268-F1
#
_entry.id   AF-A3V268-F1
#
_cell.length_a   1.000
_cell.length_b   1.000
_cell.length_c   1.000
_cell.angle_alpha   90.00
_cell.angle_beta   90.00
_cell.angle_gamma   90.00
#
_symmetry.space_group_name_H-M   'P 1'
#
loop_
_entity.id
_entity.type
_entity.pdbx_description
1 polymer ?
#
loop_
_entity_poly.entity_id
_entity_poly.type
_entity_poly.pdbx_seq_one_letter_code
_entity_poly.pdbx_strand_id
1 'polypeptide(L)'
;MLASNIANAGTPGYKARDIDFDRELARQAGDSPIRKNDGRHIDNLAGTSGVDVQYRVPLNPSLDGNTVELSVEQMEFSENSLRYMTTLSFLNRRISGLMTAIKGE
;
A
#
# COMPACT_ATOMS: atom_id res chain seq x y z
N MET A 1 -2.13 -4.21 6.78
CA MET A 1 -3.25 -5.15 7.03
C MET A 1 -2.86 -6.58 6.70
N LEU A 2 -2.21 -6.82 5.56
CA LEU A 2 -1.60 -8.11 5.19
C LEU A 2 -0.82 -8.81 6.32
N ALA A 3 0.11 -8.12 6.97
CA ALA A 3 0.88 -8.69 8.08
C ALA A 3 -0.01 -9.11 9.28
N SER A 4 -1.13 -8.41 9.49
CA SER A 4 -2.11 -8.75 10.53
C SER A 4 -2.94 -9.97 10.14
N ASN A 5 -3.33 -10.10 8.88
CA ASN A 5 -4.02 -11.30 8.37
C ASN A 5 -3.11 -12.52 8.52
N ILE A 6 -1.84 -12.43 8.05
CA ILE A 6 -0.84 -13.50 8.18
C ILE A 6 -0.66 -13.94 9.64
N ALA A 7 -0.52 -12.98 10.56
CA ALA A 7 -0.35 -13.28 11.98
C ALA A 7 -1.57 -13.97 12.60
N ASN A 8 -2.78 -13.76 12.06
CA ASN A 8 -4.03 -14.33 12.55
C ASN A 8 -4.57 -15.50 11.69
N ALA A 9 -3.76 -16.02 10.77
CA ALA A 9 -4.15 -17.15 9.93
C ALA A 9 -4.50 -18.43 10.72
N GLY A 10 -3.99 -18.56 11.94
CA GLY A 10 -4.31 -19.66 12.86
C GLY A 10 -5.36 -19.32 13.92
N THR A 11 -5.96 -18.12 13.88
CA THR A 11 -6.91 -17.67 14.90
C THR A 11 -8.34 -18.02 14.48
N PRO A 12 -9.06 -18.90 15.22
CA PRO A 12 -10.44 -19.24 14.89
C PRO A 12 -11.35 -18.02 14.81
N GLY A 13 -12.25 -17.99 13.83
CA GLY A 13 -13.21 -16.91 13.63
C GLY A 13 -12.64 -15.58 13.13
N TYR A 14 -11.33 -15.47 12.86
CA TYR A 14 -10.75 -14.22 12.35
C TYR A 14 -11.27 -13.89 10.95
N LYS A 15 -11.52 -12.60 10.71
CA LYS A 15 -11.98 -12.07 9.43
C LYS A 15 -10.88 -11.24 8.77
N ALA A 16 -10.39 -11.72 7.64
CA ALA A 16 -9.36 -11.06 6.84
C ALA A 16 -9.82 -9.65 6.42
N ARG A 17 -8.92 -8.67 6.62
CA ARG A 17 -9.20 -7.26 6.36
C ARG A 17 -8.33 -6.73 5.24
N ASP A 18 -8.89 -5.84 4.44
CA ASP A 18 -8.18 -5.22 3.33
C ASP A 18 -8.72 -3.82 2.99
N ILE A 19 -8.04 -3.12 2.09
CA ILE A 19 -8.38 -1.79 1.60
C ILE A 19 -8.33 -1.79 0.08
N ASP A 20 -9.27 -1.08 -0.54
CA ASP A 20 -9.14 -0.72 -1.94
C ASP A 20 -8.14 0.44 -2.05
N PHE A 21 -6.87 0.10 -2.31
CA PHE A 21 -5.78 1.06 -2.35
C PHE A 21 -5.96 2.10 -3.45
N ASP A 22 -6.45 1.73 -4.62
CA ASP A 22 -6.63 2.66 -5.75
C ASP A 22 -7.71 3.68 -5.43
N ARG A 23 -8.83 3.22 -4.86
CA ARG A 23 -9.91 4.09 -4.40
C ARG A 23 -9.44 5.01 -3.27
N GLU A 24 -8.68 4.48 -2.31
CA GLU A 24 -8.14 5.27 -1.20
C GLU A 24 -7.07 6.27 -1.66
N LEU A 25 -6.23 5.90 -2.60
CA LEU A 25 -5.23 6.78 -3.21
C LEU A 25 -5.90 7.90 -4.00
N ALA A 26 -6.93 7.58 -4.79
CA ALA A 26 -7.71 8.57 -5.53
C ALA A 26 -8.44 9.54 -4.58
N ARG A 27 -8.99 9.03 -3.46
CA ARG A 27 -9.61 9.85 -2.42
C ARG A 27 -8.59 10.83 -1.81
N GLN A 28 -7.38 10.38 -1.56
CA GLN A 28 -6.33 11.23 -1.01
C GLN A 28 -5.78 12.20 -2.05
N ALA A 29 -5.72 11.85 -3.34
CA ALA A 29 -5.19 12.68 -4.44
C ALA A 29 -5.89 14.03 -4.64
N GLY A 30 -7.12 14.19 -4.15
CA GLY A 30 -7.95 15.37 -4.37
C GLY A 30 -7.86 16.46 -3.31
N ASP A 31 -7.36 16.17 -2.10
CA ASP A 31 -7.50 17.07 -0.95
C ASP A 31 -6.15 17.31 -0.26
N SER A 32 -5.41 18.31 -0.76
CA SER A 32 -4.10 18.68 -0.22
C SER A 32 -4.22 19.95 0.62
N PRO A 33 -3.96 19.88 1.93
CA PRO A 33 -4.02 21.05 2.80
C PRO A 33 -2.85 22.04 2.57
N ILE A 34 -1.91 21.70 1.68
CA ILE A 34 -0.70 22.48 1.42
C ILE A 34 -0.90 23.40 0.21
N ARG A 35 -0.73 24.70 0.45
CA ARG A 35 -0.78 25.72 -0.60
C ARG A 35 0.48 25.63 -1.47
N LYS A 36 0.31 25.25 -2.74
CA LYS A 36 1.40 25.21 -3.74
C LYS A 36 1.71 26.61 -4.29
N ASN A 37 2.97 26.84 -4.65
CA ASN A 37 3.43 28.04 -5.37
C ASN A 37 3.94 27.74 -6.79
N ASP A 38 4.18 26.48 -7.14
CA ASP A 38 4.59 26.00 -8.46
C ASP A 38 3.80 24.72 -8.81
N GLY A 39 3.39 24.58 -10.07
CA GLY A 39 2.60 23.44 -10.56
C GLY A 39 3.35 22.11 -10.61
N ARG A 40 4.67 22.11 -10.41
CA ARG A 40 5.53 20.91 -10.34
C ARG A 40 5.67 20.36 -8.92
N HIS A 41 5.08 21.03 -7.94
CA HIS A 41 5.11 20.56 -6.56
C HIS A 41 4.29 19.28 -6.42
N ILE A 42 4.71 18.42 -5.51
CA ILE A 42 4.01 17.17 -5.22
C ILE A 42 2.62 17.54 -4.73
N ASP A 43 1.59 17.09 -5.45
CA ASP A 43 0.22 17.52 -5.24
C ASP A 43 -0.31 17.18 -3.86
N ASN A 44 0.31 16.22 -3.16
CA ASN A 44 -0.44 15.41 -2.24
C ASN A 44 0.32 14.97 -0.99
N LEU A 45 0.17 15.76 0.07
CA LEU A 45 0.44 15.32 1.44
C LEU A 45 -0.87 15.44 2.22
N ALA A 46 -1.89 14.70 1.78
CA ALA A 46 -3.18 14.63 2.45
C ALA A 46 -2.97 14.15 3.89
N GLY A 47 -3.56 14.85 4.86
CA GLY A 47 -3.63 14.39 6.24
C GLY A 47 -4.36 13.05 6.30
N THR A 48 -3.92 12.17 7.19
CA THR A 48 -4.43 10.79 7.34
C THR A 48 -5.89 10.78 7.80
N SER A 49 -6.83 11.04 6.90
CA SER A 49 -8.22 10.71 7.11
C SER A 49 -8.35 9.19 7.17
N GLY A 50 -9.14 8.67 8.12
CA GLY A 50 -9.27 7.23 8.35
C GLY A 50 -9.48 6.43 7.07
N VAL A 51 -8.76 5.32 6.94
CA VAL A 51 -8.85 4.41 5.79
C VAL A 51 -10.09 3.52 5.96
N ASP A 52 -10.91 3.41 4.92
CA ASP A 52 -12.07 2.51 4.92
C ASP A 52 -11.61 1.05 4.80
N VAL A 53 -11.67 0.32 5.92
CA VAL A 53 -11.26 -1.09 6.01
C VAL A 53 -12.43 -1.99 5.67
N GLN A 54 -12.24 -2.87 4.70
CA GLN A 54 -13.22 -3.85 4.27
C GLN A 54 -12.83 -5.26 4.68
N TYR A 55 -13.81 -6.16 4.71
CA TYR A 55 -13.57 -7.59 4.89
C TYR A 55 -13.48 -8.26 3.53
N ARG A 56 -12.53 -9.20 3.39
CA ARG A 56 -12.41 -10.00 2.17
C ARG A 56 -13.49 -11.08 2.10
N VAL A 57 -13.93 -11.38 0.87
CA VAL A 57 -14.76 -12.54 0.58
C VAL A 57 -13.82 -13.73 0.36
N PRO A 58 -13.82 -14.73 1.26
CA PRO A 58 -12.94 -15.90 1.13
C PRO A 58 -13.38 -16.79 -0.03
N LEU A 59 -12.42 -17.35 -0.76
CA LEU A 59 -12.67 -18.38 -1.78
C LEU A 59 -12.88 -19.74 -1.13
N ASN A 60 -12.13 -20.02 -0.06
CA ASN A 60 -12.23 -21.26 0.71
C ASN A 60 -12.25 -20.95 2.22
N PRO A 61 -13.43 -20.69 2.82
CA PRO A 61 -13.52 -20.44 4.25
C PRO A 61 -13.13 -21.69 5.05
N SER A 62 -12.34 -21.49 6.11
CA SER A 62 -11.99 -22.56 7.03
C SER A 62 -13.21 -23.02 7.84
N LEU A 63 -13.22 -24.29 8.27
CA LEU A 63 -14.29 -24.87 9.08
C LEU A 63 -14.50 -24.14 10.42
N ASP A 64 -13.45 -23.50 10.94
CA ASP A 64 -13.46 -22.72 12.18
C ASP A 64 -13.95 -21.27 12.00
N GLY A 65 -14.41 -20.92 10.81
CA GLY A 65 -14.92 -19.59 10.48
C GLY A 65 -13.84 -18.55 10.22
N ASN A 66 -12.56 -18.94 10.18
CA ASN A 66 -11.46 -18.09 9.72
C ASN A 66 -11.57 -17.88 8.20
N THR A 67 -11.43 -16.63 7.76
CA THR A 67 -11.49 -16.25 6.33
C THR A 67 -10.12 -15.87 5.76
N VAL A 68 -9.05 -16.10 6.51
CA VAL A 68 -7.68 -15.85 6.06
C VAL A 68 -7.17 -17.04 5.26
N GLU A 69 -6.69 -16.75 4.05
CA GLU A 69 -6.07 -17.73 3.17
C GLU A 69 -4.55 -17.51 3.15
N LEU A 70 -3.81 -18.25 3.98
CA LEU A 70 -2.39 -17.97 4.25
C LEU A 70 -1.53 -17.94 2.97
N SER A 71 -1.77 -18.83 2.02
CA SER A 71 -1.02 -18.87 0.75
C SER A 71 -1.25 -17.62 -0.10
N VAL A 72 -2.49 -17.12 -0.14
CA VAL A 72 -2.85 -15.88 -0.84
C VAL A 72 -2.20 -14.68 -0.17
N GLU A 73 -2.29 -14.59 1.16
CA GLU A 73 -1.69 -13.49 1.92
C GLU A 73 -0.15 -13.46 1.79
N GLN A 74 0.50 -14.63 1.75
CA GLN A 74 1.94 -14.73 1.53
C GLN A 74 2.35 -14.29 0.11
N MET A 75 1.59 -14.70 -0.90
CA MET A 75 1.82 -14.30 -2.29
C MET A 75 1.71 -12.78 -2.44
N GLU A 76 0.63 -12.18 -1.92
CA GLU A 76 0.43 -10.74 -1.97
C GLU A 76 1.50 -9.98 -1.19
N PHE A 77 1.96 -10.53 -0.06
CA PHE A 77 3.06 -9.94 0.71
C PHE A 77 4.36 -9.92 -0.08
N SER A 78 4.68 -11.01 -0.77
CA SER A 78 5.83 -11.08 -1.65
C SER A 78 5.72 -10.10 -2.81
N GLU A 79 4.56 -9.99 -3.46
CA GLU A 79 4.34 -9.03 -4.54
C GLU A 79 4.55 -7.59 -4.06
N ASN A 80 3.95 -7.21 -2.93
CA ASN A 80 4.08 -5.88 -2.37
C ASN A 80 5.55 -5.57 -2.00
N SER A 81 6.25 -6.53 -1.40
CA SER A 81 7.67 -6.40 -1.07
C SER A 81 8.53 -6.14 -2.32
N LEU A 82 8.28 -6.88 -3.41
CA LEU A 82 8.99 -6.70 -4.69
C LEU A 82 8.67 -5.34 -5.33
N ARG A 83 7.40 -4.92 -5.33
CA ARG A 83 6.98 -3.61 -5.82
C ARG A 83 7.65 -2.47 -5.06
N TYR A 84 7.74 -2.59 -3.74
CA TYR A 84 8.40 -1.60 -2.88
C TYR A 84 9.90 -1.47 -3.22
N MET A 85 10.63 -2.60 -3.27
CA MET A 85 12.04 -2.62 -3.64
C MET A 85 12.28 -2.00 -5.02
N THR A 86 11.40 -2.33 -5.99
CA THR A 86 11.45 -1.81 -7.35
C THR A 86 11.23 -0.29 -7.40
N THR A 87 10.22 0.19 -6.67
CA THR A 87 9.90 1.62 -6.57
C THR A 87 11.07 2.40 -5.97
N LEU A 88 11.69 1.87 -4.91
CA LEU A 88 12.86 2.47 -4.29
C LEU A 88 14.06 2.50 -5.26
N SER A 89 14.24 1.44 -6.06
CA SER A 89 15.27 1.41 -7.11
C SER A 89 15.05 2.50 -8.17
N PHE A 90 13.81 2.71 -8.63
CA PHE A 90 13.48 3.80 -9.54
C PHE A 90 13.72 5.19 -8.93
N LEU A 91 13.31 5.38 -7.67
CA LEU A 91 13.51 6.63 -6.96
C LEU A 91 14.99 6.96 -6.81
N ASN A 92 15.81 5.99 -6.38
CA ASN A 92 17.25 6.15 -6.25
C ASN A 92 17.90 6.50 -7.60
N ARG A 93 17.54 5.80 -8.69
CA ARG A 93 18.03 6.13 -10.03
C ARG A 93 17.69 7.56 -10.44
N ARG A 94 16.46 8.00 -10.18
CA ARG A 94 16.01 9.37 -10.50
C ARG A 94 16.78 10.42 -9.70
N ILE A 95 16.95 10.21 -8.40
CA ILE A 95 17.70 11.13 -7.53
C ILE A 95 19.17 11.20 -7.96
N SER A 96 19.81 10.05 -8.21
CA SER A 96 21.19 10.02 -8.71
C SER A 96 21.33 10.74 -10.06
N GLY A 97 20.40 10.52 -11.00
CA GLY A 97 20.41 11.23 -12.29
C GLY A 97 20.28 12.75 -12.14
N LEU A 98 19.43 13.23 -11.22
CA LEU A 98 19.31 14.66 -10.89
C LEU A 98 20.60 15.19 -10.26
N MET A 99 21.23 14.44 -9.35
CA MET A 99 22.50 14.85 -8.73
C MET A 99 23.63 14.97 -9.76
N THR A 100 23.73 14.03 -10.70
CA THR A 100 24.72 14.10 -11.79
C THR A 100 24.50 15.33 -12.65
N ALA A 101 23.25 15.59 -13.08
CA ALA A 101 22.91 16.77 -13.87
C ALA A 101 23.21 18.10 -13.16
N ILE A 102 23.00 18.16 -11.83
CA ILE A 102 23.32 19.35 -11.02
C ILE A 102 24.84 19.55 -10.88
N LYS A 103 25.61 18.46 -10.75
CA LYS A 103 27.07 18.51 -10.63
C LYS A 103 27.77 18.83 -11.95
N GLY A 104 27.12 18.57 -13.09
CA GLY A 104 27.66 18.87 -14.41
C GLY A 104 28.72 17.89 -14.92
N GLU A 105 28.71 16.65 -14.40
CA GLU A 105 29.44 15.52 -14.97
C GLU A 105 28.63 14.83 -16.08
#